data_AF-A0AA40MJN4-F1
#
_entry.id   AF-A0AA40MJN4-F1
#
_cell.length_a   1.000
_cell.length_b   1.000
_cell.length_c   1.000
_cell.angle_alpha   90.00
_cell.angle_beta   90.00
_cell.angle_gamma   90.00
#
_symmetry.space_group_name_H-M   'P 1'
#
loop_
_entity.id
_entity.type
_entity.pdbx_description
1 polymer ?
#
loop_
_entity_poly.entity_id
_entity_poly.type
_entity_poly.pdbx_seq_one_letter_code
_entity_poly.pdbx_strand_id
1 'polypeptide(L)'
;MKLTKRDARGACAGWSALAGEVPDNPSITFNLGLCAEQAGNYEKALELYHAASRVGAYEGKEGADRAIRLIAGREDAQVRARWR
;
A
#
# COMPACT_ATOMS: atom_id res chain seq x y z
N MET A 1 -10.43 12.85 15.98
CA MET A 1 -9.34 13.05 14.99
C MET A 1 -9.77 12.30 13.73
N LYS A 2 -10.14 12.98 12.65
CA LYS A 2 -10.58 12.30 11.41
C LYS A 2 -9.35 12.17 10.53
N LEU A 3 -8.64 11.05 10.65
CA LEU A 3 -7.43 10.76 9.87
C LEU A 3 -7.85 10.68 8.40
N THR A 4 -7.47 11.69 7.62
CA THR A 4 -7.76 11.70 6.18
C THR A 4 -6.69 10.91 5.43
N LYS A 5 -6.98 10.47 4.20
CA LYS A 5 -5.98 9.79 3.33
C LYS A 5 -4.66 10.57 3.17
N ARG A 6 -4.66 11.89 3.41
CA ARG A 6 -3.44 12.73 3.41
C ARG A 6 -2.60 12.59 4.68
N ASP A 7 -3.22 12.44 5.85
CA ASP A 7 -2.52 12.22 7.13
C ASP A 7 -1.96 10.80 7.26
N ALA A 8 -2.54 9.84 6.53
CA ALA A 8 -2.05 8.45 6.51
C ALA A 8 -0.57 8.35 6.11
N ARG A 9 -0.09 9.29 5.28
CA ARG A 9 1.29 9.36 4.79
C ARG A 9 2.32 9.66 5.89
N GLY A 10 1.95 10.45 6.89
CA GLY A 10 2.84 10.79 8.02
C GLY A 10 2.77 9.75 9.15
N ALA A 11 1.77 8.86 9.12
CA ALA A 11 1.42 7.99 10.24
C ALA A 11 1.92 6.55 10.10
N CYS A 12 2.82 6.25 9.15
CA CYS A 12 3.28 4.89 8.87
C CYS A 12 3.82 4.15 10.09
N ALA A 13 4.62 4.82 10.94
CA ALA A 13 5.11 4.22 12.18
C ALA A 13 3.97 3.89 13.16
N GLY A 14 2.96 4.77 13.25
CA GLY A 14 1.78 4.56 14.08
C GLY A 14 0.93 3.39 13.60
N TRP A 15 0.75 3.22 12.29
CA TRP A 15 0.01 2.09 11.74
C TRP A 15 0.71 0.76 11.96
N SER A 16 2.04 0.71 11.87
CA SER A 16 2.81 -0.51 12.17
C SER A 16 2.70 -0.91 13.63
N ALA A 17 2.73 0.05 14.55
CA ALA A 17 2.50 -0.21 15.97
C ALA A 17 1.07 -0.73 16.22
N LEU A 18 0.06 -0.06 15.65
CA LEU A 18 -1.34 -0.44 15.80
C LEU A 18 -1.67 -1.80 15.16
N ALA A 19 -0.98 -2.19 14.10
CA ALA A 19 -1.16 -3.51 13.49
C ALA A 19 -0.72 -4.66 14.42
N GLY A 20 0.22 -4.40 15.34
CA GLY A 20 0.60 -5.35 16.38
C GLY A 20 -0.43 -5.46 17.52
N GLU A 21 -1.17 -4.39 17.79
CA GLU A 21 -2.18 -4.35 18.85
C GLU A 21 -3.58 -4.77 18.36
N VAL A 22 -3.90 -4.47 17.10
CA VAL A 22 -5.21 -4.73 16.48
C VAL A 22 -4.99 -5.52 15.18
N PRO A 23 -4.73 -6.84 15.28
CA PRO A 23 -4.69 -7.71 14.11
C PRO A 23 -6.05 -7.70 13.40
N ASP A 24 -6.05 -7.96 12.09
CA ASP A 24 -7.26 -8.06 11.25
C ASP A 24 -8.08 -6.78 11.03
N ASN A 25 -7.52 -5.59 11.30
CA ASN A 25 -8.20 -4.36 10.91
C ASN A 25 -7.98 -4.03 9.41
N PRO A 26 -9.04 -4.04 8.58
CA PRO A 26 -8.95 -3.78 7.13
C PRO A 26 -8.36 -2.40 6.81
N SER A 27 -8.72 -1.37 7.58
CA SER A 27 -8.25 0.00 7.37
C SER A 27 -6.78 0.18 7.75
N ILE A 28 -6.32 -0.45 8.84
CA ILE A 28 -4.90 -0.43 9.22
C ILE A 28 -4.07 -1.15 8.16
N THR A 29 -4.53 -2.31 7.70
CA THR A 29 -3.85 -3.10 6.66
C THR A 29 -3.75 -2.32 5.34
N PHE A 30 -4.82 -1.61 4.97
CA PHE A 30 -4.82 -0.71 3.82
C PHE A 30 -3.84 0.46 3.98
N ASN A 31 -3.80 1.09 5.15
CA ASN A 31 -2.89 2.20 5.44
C ASN A 31 -1.41 1.75 5.45
N LEU A 32 -1.11 0.52 5.88
CA LEU A 32 0.22 -0.07 5.71
C LEU A 32 0.58 -0.25 4.23
N GLY A 33 -0.39 -0.63 3.39
CA GLY A 33 -0.22 -0.70 1.94
C GLY A 33 0.16 0.65 1.33
N LEU A 34 -0.49 1.73 1.75
CA LEU A 34 -0.13 3.10 1.35
C LEU A 34 1.30 3.46 1.75
N CYS A 35 1.73 3.08 2.94
CA CYS A 35 3.09 3.31 3.42
C CYS A 35 4.14 2.56 2.59
N ALA A 36 3.88 1.29 2.27
CA ALA A 36 4.75 0.50 1.41
C ALA A 36 4.84 1.10 -0.01
N GLU A 37 3.72 1.56 -0.56
CA GLU A 37 3.67 2.24 -1.86
C GLU A 37 4.53 3.52 -1.87
N GLN A 38 4.44 4.33 -0.83
CA GLN A 38 5.24 5.55 -0.70
C GLN A 38 6.74 5.26 -0.55
N ALA A 39 7.10 4.15 0.09
CA ALA A 39 8.48 3.69 0.18
C ALA A 39 9.01 3.11 -1.16
N GLY A 40 8.19 3.06 -2.21
CA GLY A 40 8.53 2.47 -3.51
C GLY A 40 8.49 0.93 -3.51
N ASN A 41 8.05 0.32 -2.41
CA ASN A 41 7.89 -1.13 -2.29
C ASN A 41 6.50 -1.53 -2.78
N TYR A 42 6.31 -1.48 -4.09
CA TYR A 42 5.02 -1.69 -4.74
C TYR A 42 4.54 -3.14 -4.60
N GLU A 43 5.44 -4.11 -4.55
CA GLU A 43 5.13 -5.52 -4.29
C GLU A 43 4.52 -5.69 -2.90
N LYS A 44 5.13 -5.10 -1.88
CA LYS A 44 4.59 -5.15 -0.52
C LYS A 44 3.27 -4.40 -0.41
N ALA A 45 3.14 -3.28 -1.10
CA ALA A 45 1.89 -2.54 -1.18
C ALA A 45 0.76 -3.41 -1.75
N LEU A 46 1.03 -4.11 -2.85
CA LEU A 46 0.07 -5.02 -3.49
C LEU A 46 -0.42 -6.12 -2.55
N GLU A 47 0.51 -6.78 -1.83
CA GLU A 47 0.16 -7.81 -0.84
C GLU A 47 -0.79 -7.27 0.23
N LEU A 48 -0.48 -6.09 0.78
CA LEU A 48 -1.23 -5.44 1.85
C LEU A 48 -2.61 -4.99 1.37
N TYR A 49 -2.70 -4.44 0.17
CA TYR A 49 -3.97 -4.04 -0.43
C TYR A 49 -4.90 -5.24 -0.70
N HIS A 50 -4.35 -6.36 -1.18
CA HIS A 50 -5.10 -7.60 -1.31
C HIS A 50 -5.55 -8.15 0.05
N ALA A 51 -4.68 -8.13 1.06
CA ALA A 51 -5.03 -8.55 2.41
C ALA A 51 -6.17 -7.71 2.97
N ALA A 52 -6.07 -6.38 2.87
CA ALA A 52 -7.10 -5.45 3.29
C ALA A 52 -8.43 -5.70 2.56
N SER A 53 -8.40 -5.94 1.24
CA SER A 53 -9.60 -6.23 0.46
C SER A 53 -10.27 -7.55 0.88
N ARG A 54 -9.49 -8.60 1.19
CA ARG A 54 -10.02 -9.89 1.67
C ARG A 54 -10.78 -9.75 2.99
N VAL A 55 -10.34 -8.86 3.87
CA VAL A 55 -10.99 -8.62 5.17
C VAL A 55 -12.00 -7.45 5.16
N GLY A 56 -12.37 -6.95 3.97
CA GLY A 56 -13.50 -6.03 3.79
C GLY A 56 -13.15 -4.57 3.51
N ALA A 57 -11.88 -4.20 3.30
CA ALA A 57 -11.52 -2.86 2.84
C ALA A 57 -11.89 -2.69 1.36
N TYR A 58 -12.99 -2.01 1.06
CA TYR A 58 -13.42 -1.76 -0.33
C TYR A 58 -12.31 -1.09 -1.17
N GLU A 59 -11.62 -0.12 -0.56
CA GLU A 59 -10.52 0.64 -1.18
C GLU A 59 -9.28 -0.22 -1.45
N GLY A 60 -9.18 -1.41 -0.83
CA GLY A 60 -8.06 -2.33 -1.04
C GLY A 60 -7.94 -2.79 -2.49
N LYS A 61 -9.06 -2.98 -3.20
CA LYS A 61 -9.02 -3.35 -4.62
C LYS A 61 -8.42 -2.24 -5.48
N GLU A 62 -8.86 -0.99 -5.27
CA GLU A 62 -8.33 0.17 -5.98
C GLU A 62 -6.85 0.40 -5.67
N GLY A 63 -6.44 0.17 -4.42
CA GLY A 63 -5.04 0.17 -4.01
C GLY A 63 -4.20 -0.87 -4.77
N ALA A 64 -4.69 -2.11 -4.84
CA ALA A 64 -4.02 -3.19 -5.55
C ALA A 64 -3.86 -2.90 -7.05
N ASP A 65 -4.93 -2.46 -7.72
CA ASP A 65 -4.90 -2.12 -9.15
C ASP A 65 -3.87 -1.02 -9.45
N ARG A 66 -3.74 -0.04 -8.56
CA ARG A 66 -2.73 1.02 -8.66
C ARG A 66 -1.32 0.49 -8.44
N ALA A 67 -1.09 -0.35 -7.44
CA ALA A 67 0.21 -0.96 -7.19
C ALA A 67 0.69 -1.79 -8.39
N ILE A 68 -0.20 -2.55 -9.04
CA ILE A 68 0.10 -3.32 -10.26
C ILE A 68 0.61 -2.40 -11.39
N ARG A 69 -0.05 -1.24 -11.61
CA ARG A 69 0.38 -0.28 -12.64
C ARG A 69 1.75 0.33 -12.32
N LEU A 70 2.04 0.58 -11.04
CA LEU A 70 3.34 1.10 -10.60
C LEU A 70 4.46 0.07 -10.80
N ILE A 71 4.20 -1.21 -10.53
CA ILE A 71 5.13 -2.32 -10.79
C ILE A 71 5.47 -2.38 -12.28
N ALA A 72 4.44 -2.46 -13.13
CA ALA A 72 4.62 -2.53 -14.59
C ALA A 72 5.40 -1.31 -15.13
N GLY A 73 5.02 -0.11 -14.70
CA GLY A 73 5.72 1.12 -15.11
C GLY A 73 7.19 1.18 -14.67
N ARG A 74 7.51 0.58 -13.51
CA ARG A 74 8.89 0.48 -13.01
C ARG A 74 9.71 -0.52 -13.85
N GLU A 75 9.14 -1.67 -14.18
CA GLU A 75 9.77 -2.67 -15.05
C GLU A 75 10.05 -2.08 -16.44
N ASP A 76 9.07 -1.39 -17.03
CA ASP A 76 9.23 -0.71 -18.31
C ASP A 76 10.35 0.34 -18.28
N ALA A 77 10.45 1.11 -17.19
CA ALA A 77 11.51 2.10 -17.02
C ALA A 77 12.90 1.45 -16.92
N GLN A 78 13.01 0.33 -16.19
CA GLN A 78 14.25 -0.43 -16.07
C GLN A 78 14.67 -1.05 -17.41
N VAL A 79 13.73 -1.61 -18.17
CA VAL A 79 13.97 -2.13 -19.51
C VAL A 79 14.51 -1.00 -20.40
N ARG A 80 13.83 0.15 -20.47
CA ARG A 80 14.32 1.30 -21.27
C ARG A 80 15.71 1.79 -20.84
N ALA A 81 16.02 1.77 -19.55
CA ALA A 81 17.34 2.15 -19.04
C ALA A 81 18.44 1.15 -19.43
N ARG A 82 18.10 -0.14 -19.56
CA ARG A 82 19.05 -1.20 -19.97
C ARG A 82 19.44 -1.11 -21.45
N TRP A 83 18.56 -0.58 -22.30
CA TRP A 83 18.78 -0.45 -23.75
C TRP A 83 19.22 0.96 -24.17
N ARG A 84 19.59 1.82 -23.21
CA ARG A 84 20.26 3.11 -23.44
C ARG A 84 21.75 2.98 -23.21
#